data_AF-A0A368F5P7-F1
#
_entry.id   AF-A0A368F5P7-F1
#
_cell.length_a   1.000
_cell.length_b   1.000
_cell.length_c   1.000
_cell.angle_alpha   90.00
_cell.angle_beta   90.00
_cell.angle_gamma   90.00
#
_symmetry.space_group_name_H-M   'P 1'
#
loop_
_entity.id
_entity.type
_entity.pdbx_description
1 polymer ?
#
loop_
_entity_poly.entity_id
_entity_poly.type
_entity_poly.pdbx_seq_one_letter_code
_entity_poly.pdbx_strand_id
1 'polypeptide(L)'
;MGYDENLQLIDETMKSVMDAACSFDSDRVTVIDNAGEVRTLEQFDITTDVTEESEEEFSDSGLVLEVGDMARAHWIQLHKLNKQANVIQNTFVYMLEKYKHIRPIWQFGMKIDDTNPEWKLKLYDDFYFRHHCASVQSAITMIMENMDDRECLQKLLNEIGAHHFFYDACEPHLDIFIDYIITTMRKQLVGANKMDAGSEQSWGLLLNDVKTFMSEGIAIQRNVYLRQCMTSSEMEDIRKSDSRCECFTMKIVMAKRRPRHVTAFFPQISKAEQYLGALLPNSFCFSML
;
A
#
# COMPACT_ATOMS: atom_id res chain seq x y z
N MET A 1 -39.95 15.46 -3.84
CA MET A 1 -38.94 16.52 -3.92
C MET A 1 -37.52 16.07 -3.56
N GLY A 2 -37.23 14.78 -3.30
CA GLY A 2 -35.87 14.31 -2.92
C GLY A 2 -35.08 13.55 -4.00
N TYR A 3 -35.56 13.50 -5.24
CA TYR A 3 -34.84 12.83 -6.35
C TYR A 3 -33.83 13.75 -7.05
N ASP A 4 -34.08 15.07 -7.04
CA ASP A 4 -33.27 16.06 -7.78
C ASP A 4 -31.96 16.37 -7.06
N GLU A 5 -32.01 16.52 -5.72
CA GLU A 5 -30.81 16.75 -4.88
C GLU A 5 -29.82 15.58 -4.92
N ASN A 6 -30.33 14.35 -5.09
CA ASN A 6 -29.51 13.14 -5.12
C ASN A 6 -28.78 12.98 -6.47
N LEU A 7 -29.45 13.33 -7.58
CA LEU A 7 -28.81 13.39 -8.90
C LEU A 7 -27.72 14.48 -8.95
N GLN A 8 -27.97 15.62 -8.32
CA GLN A 8 -27.01 16.72 -8.26
C GLN A 8 -25.76 16.34 -7.45
N LEU A 9 -25.93 15.67 -6.31
CA LEU A 9 -24.81 15.16 -5.49
C LEU A 9 -23.99 14.08 -6.22
N ILE A 10 -24.64 13.20 -6.99
CA ILE A 10 -23.99 12.18 -7.82
C ILE A 10 -23.16 12.84 -8.91
N ASP A 11 -23.73 13.83 -9.60
CA ASP A 11 -23.04 14.53 -10.69
C ASP A 11 -21.85 15.34 -10.14
N GLU A 12 -22.00 15.96 -8.97
CA GLU A 12 -20.91 16.63 -8.24
C GLU A 12 -19.80 15.67 -7.79
N THR A 13 -20.16 14.48 -7.29
CA THR A 13 -19.18 13.47 -6.86
C THR A 13 -18.43 12.87 -8.05
N MET A 14 -19.15 12.54 -9.12
CA MET A 14 -18.56 12.03 -10.36
C MET A 14 -17.69 13.09 -11.02
N LYS A 15 -18.15 14.34 -11.06
CA LYS A 15 -17.37 15.47 -11.55
C LYS A 15 -16.14 15.69 -10.68
N SER A 16 -16.24 15.62 -9.36
CA SER A 16 -15.07 15.73 -8.47
C SER A 16 -14.06 14.60 -8.69
N VAL A 17 -14.51 13.35 -8.86
CA VAL A 17 -13.64 12.20 -9.15
C VAL A 17 -13.02 12.31 -10.55
N MET A 18 -13.79 12.74 -11.55
CA MET A 18 -13.29 12.96 -12.91
C MET A 18 -12.38 14.18 -13.00
N ASP A 19 -12.64 15.25 -12.26
CA ASP A 19 -11.81 16.45 -12.20
C ASP A 19 -10.51 16.15 -11.44
N ALA A 20 -10.56 15.42 -10.32
CA ALA A 20 -9.37 14.95 -9.60
C ALA A 20 -8.54 13.95 -10.44
N ALA A 21 -9.23 13.18 -11.28
CA ALA A 21 -8.57 12.34 -12.27
C ALA A 21 -7.91 13.21 -13.36
N CYS A 22 -8.65 14.13 -13.98
CA CYS A 22 -8.16 14.99 -15.05
C CYS A 22 -7.11 16.02 -14.60
N SER A 23 -7.11 16.42 -13.32
CA SER A 23 -6.14 17.34 -12.72
C SER A 23 -4.85 16.68 -12.26
N PHE A 24 -4.77 15.35 -12.33
CA PHE A 24 -3.52 14.63 -12.13
C PHE A 24 -2.70 14.78 -13.41
N ASP A 25 -1.83 15.78 -13.44
CA ASP A 25 -0.95 16.04 -14.59
C ASP A 25 -0.20 14.77 -14.98
N SER A 26 -0.33 14.46 -16.26
CA SER A 26 0.21 13.29 -16.95
C SER A 26 1.76 13.26 -17.00
N ASP A 27 2.43 14.25 -16.41
CA ASP A 27 3.89 14.41 -16.48
C ASP A 27 4.66 13.52 -15.49
N ARG A 28 3.97 12.75 -14.63
CA ARG A 28 4.60 11.69 -13.81
C ARG A 28 4.49 10.29 -14.39
N VAL A 29 3.96 10.14 -15.61
CA VAL A 29 4.14 8.91 -16.38
C VAL A 29 5.54 8.96 -17.00
N THR A 30 6.52 8.36 -16.35
CA THR A 30 7.83 8.09 -16.98
C THR A 30 7.64 7.07 -18.10
N VAL A 31 7.18 7.53 -19.26
CA VAL A 31 7.46 6.88 -20.55
C VAL A 31 8.91 7.21 -20.86
N ILE A 32 9.75 6.18 -20.84
CA ILE A 32 11.11 6.24 -21.37
C ILE A 32 10.99 6.49 -22.87
N ASP A 33 11.25 7.72 -23.31
CA ASP A 33 11.66 7.97 -24.70
C ASP A 33 13.13 8.41 -24.71
N ASN A 34 13.98 7.51 -25.22
CA ASN A 34 15.31 7.83 -25.69
C ASN A 34 15.19 8.70 -26.94
N ALA A 35 15.41 10.01 -26.80
CA ALA A 35 15.89 10.85 -27.89
C ALA A 35 16.74 11.96 -27.28
N GLY A 36 18.03 11.96 -27.60
CA GLY A 36 18.93 13.01 -27.14
C GLY A 36 18.52 14.36 -27.71
N GLU A 37 18.42 15.37 -26.87
CA GLU A 37 18.72 16.75 -27.26
C GLU A 37 18.94 17.62 -26.02
N VAL A 38 20.00 18.41 -26.10
CA VAL A 38 20.43 19.43 -25.15
C VAL A 38 19.40 20.55 -25.06
N ARG A 39 19.12 21.06 -23.84
CA ARG A 39 18.69 22.45 -23.53
C ARG A 39 18.70 22.65 -22.00
N THR A 40 19.77 23.25 -21.46
CA THR A 40 19.89 24.66 -21.02
C THR A 40 19.00 25.06 -19.85
N LEU A 41 19.66 25.16 -18.68
CA LEU A 41 19.25 25.85 -17.45
C LEU A 41 18.73 27.27 -17.74
N GLU A 42 17.57 27.61 -17.18
CA GLU A 42 17.26 29.01 -16.86
C GLU A 42 17.00 29.15 -15.36
N GLN A 43 17.75 30.11 -14.83
CA GLN A 43 17.92 30.55 -13.46
C GLN A 43 16.82 31.55 -13.13
N PHE A 44 16.07 31.33 -12.05
CA PHE A 44 15.17 32.34 -11.48
C PHE A 44 15.76 32.86 -10.17
N ASP A 45 16.34 34.07 -10.25
CA ASP A 45 16.68 34.91 -9.10
C ASP A 45 15.39 35.51 -8.52
N ILE A 46 15.13 35.30 -7.22
CA ILE A 46 14.18 36.10 -6.45
C ILE A 46 14.94 36.71 -5.28
N THR A 47 14.99 38.03 -5.29
CA THR A 47 15.63 38.91 -4.31
C THR A 47 14.86 38.91 -3.00
N THR A 48 15.53 38.57 -1.89
CA THR A 48 14.97 38.61 -0.53
C THR A 48 15.24 39.98 0.08
N ASP A 49 14.17 40.73 0.39
CA ASP A 49 14.24 41.95 1.19
C ASP A 49 14.02 41.58 2.68
N VAL A 50 14.92 42.08 3.52
CA VAL A 50 15.03 41.75 4.94
C VAL A 50 14.04 42.58 5.74
N THR A 51 13.14 41.93 6.48
CA THR A 51 12.56 42.53 7.69
C THR A 51 12.55 41.48 8.80
N GLU A 52 13.36 41.73 9.83
CA GLU A 52 13.42 40.98 11.08
C GLU A 52 12.17 41.30 11.91
N GLU A 53 11.23 40.37 12.02
CA GLU A 53 10.36 40.28 13.21
C GLU A 53 10.25 38.82 13.62
N SER A 54 10.52 38.63 14.92
CA SER A 54 10.60 37.37 15.63
C SER A 54 9.25 36.66 15.74
N GLU A 55 9.15 35.48 15.15
CA GLU A 55 8.22 34.46 15.61
C GLU A 55 8.98 33.13 15.66
N GLU A 56 8.83 32.42 16.77
CA GLU A 56 9.43 31.11 17.01
C GLU A 56 8.96 30.14 15.93
N GLU A 57 9.78 29.91 14.90
CA GLU A 57 9.62 28.81 13.97
C GLU A 57 9.76 27.50 14.76
N PHE A 58 8.61 26.96 15.19
CA PHE A 58 8.50 25.57 15.55
C PHE A 58 8.76 24.77 14.27
N SER A 59 10.02 24.37 14.09
CA SER A 59 10.46 23.52 12.99
C SER A 59 9.70 22.19 13.02
N ASP A 60 8.61 22.12 12.28
CA ASP A 60 7.82 20.92 12.01
C ASP A 60 8.68 19.84 11.31
N SER A 61 9.78 20.26 10.66
CA SER A 61 10.74 19.36 10.04
C SER A 61 11.54 18.52 11.03
N GLY A 62 11.67 18.94 12.30
CA GLY A 62 12.44 18.20 13.32
C GLY A 62 11.68 17.04 13.94
N LEU A 63 10.35 17.17 14.06
CA LEU A 63 9.49 16.15 14.66
C LEU A 63 9.23 14.97 13.71
N VAL A 64 9.31 15.18 12.39
CA VAL A 64 9.00 14.18 11.36
C VAL A 64 10.10 13.11 11.23
N LEU A 65 11.36 13.43 11.57
CA LEU A 65 12.49 12.49 11.50
C LEU A 65 12.48 11.46 12.66
N GLU A 66 11.95 11.80 13.83
CA GLU A 66 11.94 10.88 14.99
C GLU A 66 10.79 9.85 14.96
N VAL A 67 9.80 10.03 14.09
CA VAL A 67 8.52 9.30 14.12
C VAL A 67 8.69 7.78 14.01
N GLY A 68 9.72 7.31 13.32
CA GLY A 68 9.94 5.89 13.03
C GLY A 68 11.17 5.25 13.67
N ASP A 69 12.02 6.01 14.36
CA ASP A 69 13.31 5.50 14.84
C ASP A 69 13.17 4.42 15.91
N MET A 70 12.19 4.56 16.81
CA MET A 70 11.90 3.50 17.80
C MET A 70 11.36 2.24 17.11
N ALA A 71 10.51 2.37 16.08
CA ALA A 71 10.03 1.24 15.31
C ALA A 71 11.18 0.53 14.57
N ARG A 72 12.09 1.29 13.96
CA ARG A 72 13.31 0.81 13.30
C ARG A 72 14.23 0.08 14.28
N ALA A 73 14.52 0.69 15.44
CA ALA A 73 15.33 0.07 16.48
C ALA A 73 14.70 -1.22 17.01
N HIS A 74 13.38 -1.22 17.23
CA HIS A 74 12.63 -2.40 17.65
C HIS A 74 12.66 -3.50 16.56
N TRP A 75 12.52 -3.15 15.28
CA TRP A 75 12.63 -4.11 14.18
C TRP A 75 14.01 -4.78 14.11
N ILE A 76 15.08 -4.01 14.30
CA ILE A 76 16.47 -4.49 14.38
C ILE A 76 16.65 -5.41 15.61
N GLN A 77 16.04 -5.08 16.75
CA GLN A 77 16.06 -5.95 17.92
C GLN A 77 15.37 -7.28 17.64
N LEU A 78 14.21 -7.27 16.98
CA LEU A 78 13.52 -8.50 16.58
C LEU A 78 14.36 -9.34 15.63
N HIS A 79 15.16 -8.73 14.75
CA HIS A 79 16.12 -9.44 13.91
C HIS A 79 17.15 -10.19 14.75
N LYS A 80 17.80 -9.49 15.69
CA LYS A 80 18.82 -10.07 16.60
C LYS A 80 18.28 -11.22 17.44
N LEU A 81 16.98 -11.17 17.77
CA LEU A 81 16.28 -12.20 18.53
C LEU A 81 15.69 -13.32 17.65
N ASN A 82 15.87 -13.27 16.33
CA ASN A 82 15.26 -14.18 15.36
C ASN A 82 13.72 -14.27 15.47
N LYS A 83 13.06 -13.12 15.69
CA LYS A 83 11.61 -13.03 15.91
C LYS A 83 10.83 -12.39 14.76
N GLN A 84 11.48 -11.74 13.81
CA GLN A 84 10.81 -11.05 12.69
C GLN A 84 9.88 -12.00 11.91
N ALA A 85 10.40 -13.14 11.45
CA ALA A 85 9.61 -14.12 10.69
C ALA A 85 8.40 -14.63 11.50
N ASN A 86 8.59 -14.87 12.80
CA ASN A 86 7.51 -15.34 13.66
C ASN A 86 6.39 -14.30 13.79
N VAL A 87 6.73 -13.02 14.00
CA VAL A 87 5.76 -11.93 14.06
C VAL A 87 4.98 -11.82 12.74
N ILE A 88 5.66 -11.84 11.58
CA ILE A 88 4.98 -11.71 10.29
C ILE A 88 4.07 -12.91 10.01
N GLN A 89 4.55 -14.14 10.21
CA GLN A 89 3.73 -15.33 9.99
C GLN A 89 2.50 -15.34 10.89
N ASN A 90 2.65 -15.04 12.18
CA ASN A 90 1.52 -15.03 13.11
C ASN A 90 0.53 -13.89 12.82
N THR A 91 1.01 -12.77 12.28
CA THR A 91 0.14 -11.68 11.79
C THR A 91 -0.85 -12.22 10.76
N PHE A 92 -0.36 -12.88 9.72
CA PHE A 92 -1.24 -13.47 8.71
C PHE A 92 -2.09 -14.62 9.24
N VAL A 93 -1.56 -15.49 10.10
CA VAL A 93 -2.36 -16.57 10.72
C VAL A 93 -3.55 -16.00 11.48
N TYR A 94 -3.32 -14.98 12.33
CA TYR A 94 -4.38 -14.34 13.09
C TYR A 94 -5.38 -13.60 12.17
N MET A 95 -4.90 -12.96 11.10
CA MET A 95 -5.76 -12.30 10.10
C MET A 95 -6.67 -13.31 9.40
N LEU A 96 -6.11 -14.41 8.89
CA LEU A 96 -6.83 -15.45 8.14
C LEU A 96 -7.77 -16.28 9.02
N GLU A 97 -7.47 -16.36 10.32
CA GLU A 97 -8.36 -16.94 11.33
C GLU A 97 -9.59 -16.05 11.57
N LYS A 98 -9.41 -14.75 11.80
CA LYS A 98 -10.53 -13.84 12.11
C LYS A 98 -11.32 -13.42 10.87
N TYR A 99 -10.65 -13.04 9.79
CA TYR A 99 -11.27 -12.45 8.61
C TYR A 99 -11.31 -13.44 7.46
N LYS A 100 -12.22 -14.41 7.54
CA LYS A 100 -12.33 -15.46 6.51
C LYS A 100 -12.59 -14.92 5.10
N HIS A 101 -13.24 -13.75 4.99
CA HIS A 101 -13.57 -13.11 3.72
C HIS A 101 -12.36 -12.55 2.96
N ILE A 102 -11.21 -12.33 3.62
CA ILE A 102 -9.98 -11.86 2.95
C ILE A 102 -9.10 -13.01 2.45
N ARG A 103 -9.39 -14.25 2.84
CA ARG A 103 -8.64 -15.45 2.41
C ARG A 103 -8.48 -15.55 0.88
N PRO A 104 -9.49 -15.21 0.04
CA PRO A 104 -9.36 -15.31 -1.41
C PRO A 104 -8.31 -14.43 -2.07
N ILE A 105 -7.78 -13.41 -1.37
CA ILE A 105 -6.68 -12.57 -1.86
C ILE A 105 -5.42 -13.42 -2.10
N TRP A 106 -5.22 -14.48 -1.32
CA TRP A 106 -4.06 -15.34 -1.41
C TRP A 106 -4.43 -16.76 -1.82
N GLN A 107 -3.63 -17.34 -2.72
CA GLN A 107 -3.80 -18.74 -3.12
C GLN A 107 -3.72 -19.71 -1.94
N PHE A 108 -2.81 -19.48 -0.99
CA PHE A 108 -2.71 -20.28 0.24
C PHE A 108 -3.92 -20.07 1.17
N GLY A 109 -4.54 -18.89 1.16
CA GLY A 109 -5.72 -18.59 1.98
C GLY A 109 -6.96 -19.34 1.51
N MET A 110 -7.15 -19.50 0.20
CA MET A 110 -8.24 -20.28 -0.39
C MET A 110 -8.21 -21.77 -0.01
N LYS A 111 -7.03 -22.31 0.34
CA LYS A 111 -6.85 -23.71 0.72
C LYS A 111 -7.17 -23.99 2.19
N ILE A 112 -7.46 -22.97 3.00
CA ILE A 112 -7.74 -23.14 4.42
C ILE A 112 -9.09 -23.84 4.61
N ASP A 113 -9.03 -25.00 5.26
CA ASP A 113 -10.19 -25.80 5.67
C ASP A 113 -10.36 -25.73 7.20
N ASP A 114 -11.41 -25.03 7.65
CA ASP A 114 -11.69 -24.85 9.08
C ASP A 114 -12.16 -26.15 9.76
N THR A 115 -12.53 -27.19 9.01
CA THR A 115 -12.90 -28.50 9.58
C THR A 115 -11.68 -29.29 10.04
N ASN A 116 -10.49 -28.94 9.52
CA ASN A 116 -9.23 -29.54 9.90
C ASN A 116 -8.61 -28.76 11.07
N PRO A 117 -8.49 -29.33 12.29
CA PRO A 117 -7.90 -28.63 13.44
C PRO A 117 -6.43 -28.22 13.22
N GLU A 118 -5.73 -28.91 12.34
CA GLU A 118 -4.30 -28.70 12.03
C GLU A 118 -4.08 -27.74 10.84
N TRP A 119 -5.09 -26.97 10.41
CA TRP A 119 -4.94 -26.09 9.24
C TRP A 119 -3.84 -25.05 9.40
N LYS A 120 -3.60 -24.57 10.64
CA LYS A 120 -2.51 -23.61 10.93
C LYS A 120 -1.14 -24.23 10.68
N LEU A 121 -0.92 -25.48 11.14
CA LEU A 121 0.33 -26.20 10.92
C LEU A 121 0.59 -26.39 9.43
N LYS A 122 -0.43 -26.83 8.67
CA LYS A 122 -0.34 -26.94 7.20
C LYS A 122 -0.04 -25.61 6.51
N LEU A 123 -0.55 -24.50 7.04
CA LEU A 123 -0.28 -23.18 6.48
C LEU A 123 1.20 -22.79 6.67
N TYR A 124 1.81 -23.07 7.82
CA TYR A 124 3.24 -22.83 8.03
C TYR A 124 4.13 -23.63 7.05
N ASP A 125 3.68 -24.81 6.62
CA ASP A 125 4.39 -25.62 5.64
C ASP A 125 4.15 -25.19 4.17
N ASP A 126 3.10 -24.41 3.89
CA ASP A 126 2.77 -23.95 2.54
C ASP A 126 3.86 -23.02 1.98
N PHE A 127 4.37 -23.37 0.79
CA PHE A 127 5.45 -22.65 0.13
C PHE A 127 5.10 -21.19 -0.16
N TYR A 128 3.90 -20.93 -0.68
CA TYR A 128 3.47 -19.57 -1.05
C TYR A 128 3.26 -18.71 0.19
N PHE A 129 2.76 -19.30 1.29
CA PHE A 129 2.65 -18.60 2.56
C PHE A 129 4.01 -18.16 3.11
N ARG A 130 4.98 -19.09 3.17
CA ARG A 130 6.34 -18.78 3.64
C ARG A 130 7.01 -17.74 2.77
N HIS A 131 6.87 -17.85 1.45
CA HIS A 131 7.42 -16.88 0.50
C HIS A 131 6.81 -15.50 0.70
N HIS A 132 5.48 -15.39 0.79
CA HIS A 132 4.81 -14.11 1.03
C HIS A 132 5.24 -13.47 2.36
N CYS A 133 5.35 -14.25 3.43
CA CYS A 133 5.84 -13.74 4.72
C CYS A 133 7.28 -13.23 4.64
N ALA A 134 8.16 -13.93 3.91
CA ALA A 134 9.53 -13.48 3.68
C ALA A 134 9.56 -12.17 2.87
N SER A 135 8.74 -12.06 1.82
CA SER A 135 8.60 -10.83 1.03
C SER A 135 8.15 -9.64 1.88
N VAL A 136 7.15 -9.83 2.75
CA VAL A 136 6.67 -8.77 3.66
C VAL A 136 7.73 -8.39 4.68
N GLN A 137 8.46 -9.37 5.24
CA GLN A 137 9.58 -9.09 6.14
C GLN A 137 10.66 -8.24 5.44
N SER A 138 11.05 -8.59 4.22
CA SER A 138 12.02 -7.82 3.43
C SER A 138 11.50 -6.42 3.10
N ALA A 139 10.22 -6.28 2.75
CA ALA A 139 9.61 -4.99 2.47
C ALA A 139 9.63 -4.07 3.70
N ILE A 140 9.32 -4.59 4.90
CA ILE A 140 9.42 -3.82 6.15
C ILE A 140 10.86 -3.39 6.39
N THR A 141 11.84 -4.28 6.20
CA THR A 141 13.27 -3.91 6.32
C THR A 141 13.64 -2.79 5.36
N MET A 142 13.25 -2.90 4.09
CA MET A 142 13.50 -1.88 3.08
C MET A 142 12.87 -0.52 3.45
N ILE A 143 11.63 -0.52 3.96
CA ILE A 143 10.97 0.69 4.46
C ILE A 143 11.79 1.32 5.59
N MET A 144 12.24 0.51 6.54
CA MET A 144 13.05 0.98 7.68
C MET A 144 14.42 1.53 7.23
N GLU A 145 15.03 0.97 6.20
CA GLU A 145 16.32 1.42 5.67
C GLU A 145 16.22 2.74 4.89
N ASN A 146 15.07 3.03 4.29
CA ASN A 146 14.86 4.21 3.44
C ASN A 146 14.00 5.30 4.10
N MET A 147 13.73 5.18 5.40
CA MET A 147 12.80 6.08 6.10
C MET A 147 13.27 7.53 6.19
N ASP A 148 14.59 7.76 6.04
CA ASP A 148 15.19 9.10 6.05
C ASP A 148 15.00 9.82 4.69
N ASP A 149 14.64 9.10 3.62
CA ASP A 149 14.29 9.65 2.31
C ASP A 149 12.79 9.45 2.04
N ARG A 150 11.98 10.34 2.62
CA ARG A 150 10.50 10.26 2.57
C ARG A 150 9.96 10.33 1.13
N GLU A 151 10.57 11.12 0.26
CA GLU A 151 10.11 11.27 -1.12
C GLU A 151 10.36 10.00 -1.95
N CYS A 152 11.54 9.40 -1.82
CA CYS A 152 11.85 8.13 -2.48
C CYS A 152 10.98 7.00 -1.92
N LEU A 153 10.82 6.95 -0.60
CA LEU A 153 9.98 5.97 0.07
C LEU A 153 8.50 6.08 -0.36
N GLN A 154 7.97 7.30 -0.51
CA GLN A 154 6.63 7.52 -1.02
C GLN A 154 6.48 6.94 -2.43
N LYS A 155 7.36 7.28 -3.37
CA LYS A 155 7.31 6.77 -4.76
C LYS A 155 7.32 5.24 -4.81
N LEU A 156 8.22 4.63 -4.04
CA LEU A 156 8.34 3.18 -3.90
C LEU A 156 7.06 2.54 -3.33
N LEU A 157 6.49 3.12 -2.27
CA LEU A 157 5.26 2.61 -1.66
C LEU A 157 4.02 2.84 -2.53
N ASN A 158 3.98 3.91 -3.33
CA ASN A 158 2.95 4.09 -4.35
C ASN A 158 3.03 2.97 -5.40
N GLU A 159 4.23 2.61 -5.87
CA GLU A 159 4.42 1.52 -6.82
C GLU A 159 3.97 0.17 -6.24
N ILE A 160 4.39 -0.13 -5.00
CA ILE A 160 3.92 -1.32 -4.28
C ILE A 160 2.39 -1.31 -4.15
N GLY A 161 1.80 -0.17 -3.81
CA GLY A 161 0.34 0.02 -3.75
C GLY A 161 -0.35 -0.25 -5.08
N ALA A 162 0.18 0.27 -6.18
CA ALA A 162 -0.34 0.03 -7.53
C ALA A 162 -0.33 -1.47 -7.88
N HIS A 163 0.71 -2.22 -7.49
CA HIS A 163 0.72 -3.67 -7.65
C HIS A 163 -0.34 -4.38 -6.80
N HIS A 164 -0.58 -3.91 -5.58
CA HIS A 164 -1.61 -4.47 -4.69
C HIS A 164 -3.02 -4.35 -5.28
N PHE A 165 -3.30 -3.31 -6.08
CA PHE A 165 -4.56 -3.22 -6.82
C PHE A 165 -4.78 -4.44 -7.74
N PHE A 166 -3.74 -4.93 -8.43
CA PHE A 166 -3.86 -6.09 -9.32
C PHE A 166 -3.99 -7.43 -8.59
N TYR A 167 -3.71 -7.45 -7.29
CA TYR A 167 -3.92 -8.60 -6.41
C TYR A 167 -5.28 -8.59 -5.72
N ASP A 168 -6.22 -7.76 -6.19
CA ASP A 168 -7.53 -7.52 -5.58
C ASP A 168 -7.43 -7.04 -4.11
N ALA A 169 -6.29 -6.45 -3.73
CA ALA A 169 -6.11 -5.80 -2.44
C ALA A 169 -6.56 -4.32 -2.50
N CYS A 170 -7.05 -3.81 -1.38
CA CYS A 170 -7.57 -2.45 -1.26
C CYS A 170 -7.27 -1.91 0.14
N GLU A 171 -7.54 -0.62 0.34
CA GLU A 171 -7.18 0.14 1.53
C GLU A 171 -7.68 -0.50 2.84
N PRO A 172 -8.93 -1.04 2.92
CA PRO A 172 -9.38 -1.79 4.10
C PRO A 172 -8.55 -3.05 4.43
N HIS A 173 -7.92 -3.69 3.44
CA HIS A 173 -7.02 -4.82 3.70
C HIS A 173 -5.72 -4.35 4.37
N LEU A 174 -5.24 -3.15 4.05
CA LEU A 174 -4.08 -2.54 4.70
C LEU A 174 -4.40 -2.19 6.16
N ASP A 175 -5.59 -1.66 6.44
CA ASP A 175 -6.06 -1.40 7.81
C ASP A 175 -6.04 -2.68 8.66
N ILE A 176 -6.58 -3.77 8.12
CA ILE A 176 -6.57 -5.07 8.80
C ILE A 176 -5.14 -5.53 9.09
N PHE A 177 -4.22 -5.39 8.13
CA PHE A 177 -2.82 -5.77 8.30
C PHE A 177 -2.14 -4.98 9.43
N ILE A 178 -2.34 -3.67 9.47
CA ILE A 178 -1.75 -2.77 10.48
C ILE A 178 -2.24 -3.10 11.88
N ASP A 179 -3.56 -3.27 12.04
CA ASP A 179 -4.14 -3.68 13.33
C ASP A 179 -3.54 -5.00 13.80
N TYR A 180 -3.31 -5.93 12.87
CA TYR A 180 -2.89 -7.28 13.19
C TYR A 180 -1.40 -7.41 13.45
N ILE A 181 -0.54 -6.64 12.80
CA ILE A 181 0.89 -6.69 13.09
C ILE A 181 1.16 -6.16 14.50
N ILE A 182 0.50 -5.06 14.90
CA ILE A 182 0.58 -4.52 16.27
C ILE A 182 -0.02 -5.50 17.27
N THR A 183 -1.20 -6.06 16.98
CA THR A 183 -1.83 -7.08 17.83
C THR A 183 -0.92 -8.30 18.02
N THR A 184 -0.23 -8.73 16.97
CA THR A 184 0.68 -9.88 17.01
C THR A 184 1.90 -9.57 17.87
N MET A 185 2.52 -8.42 17.68
CA MET A 185 3.63 -7.96 18.52
C MET A 185 3.22 -7.92 20.00
N ARG A 186 2.06 -7.35 20.34
CA ARG A 186 1.54 -7.32 21.72
C ARG A 186 1.34 -8.71 22.34
N LYS A 187 0.88 -9.68 21.53
CA LYS A 187 0.59 -11.05 22.01
C LYS A 187 1.84 -11.91 22.14
N GLN A 188 2.77 -11.80 21.20
CA GLN A 188 3.92 -12.70 21.11
C GLN A 188 5.16 -12.19 21.83
N LEU A 189 5.27 -10.88 21.99
CA LEU A 189 6.41 -10.26 22.65
C LEU A 189 6.08 -10.06 24.13
N VAL A 190 6.63 -10.93 24.96
CA VAL A 190 6.41 -10.95 26.42
C VAL A 190 7.73 -10.85 27.19
N GLY A 191 7.63 -10.53 28.49
CA GLY A 191 8.77 -10.42 29.39
C GLY A 191 9.75 -9.33 28.94
N ALA A 192 11.04 -9.65 28.90
CA ALA A 192 12.09 -8.72 28.50
C ALA A 192 12.02 -8.26 27.03
N ASN A 193 11.21 -8.93 26.20
CA ASN A 193 11.02 -8.55 24.80
C ASN A 193 9.73 -7.78 24.56
N LYS A 194 8.95 -7.51 25.61
CA LYS A 194 7.65 -6.85 25.48
C LYS A 194 7.82 -5.50 24.82
N MET A 195 6.98 -5.23 23.82
CA MET A 195 6.91 -3.93 23.18
C MET A 195 6.46 -2.88 24.20
N ASP A 196 7.27 -1.84 24.38
CA ASP A 196 6.94 -0.68 25.21
C ASP A 196 6.02 0.30 24.47
N ALA A 197 5.47 1.27 25.20
CA ALA A 197 4.50 2.22 24.67
C ALA A 197 5.09 3.13 23.58
N GLY A 198 6.36 3.52 23.69
CA GLY A 198 7.03 4.36 22.71
C GLY A 198 7.28 3.60 21.40
N SER A 199 7.77 2.37 21.50
CA SER A 199 7.91 1.47 20.34
C SER A 199 6.55 1.24 19.66
N GLU A 200 5.49 0.97 20.41
CA GLU A 200 4.16 0.77 19.86
C GLU A 200 3.61 2.00 19.14
N GLN A 201 3.76 3.19 19.73
CA GLN A 201 3.36 4.44 19.13
C GLN A 201 4.12 4.70 17.82
N SER A 202 5.44 4.54 17.83
CA SER A 202 6.30 4.73 16.65
C SER A 202 5.93 3.75 15.53
N TRP A 203 5.64 2.49 15.85
CA TRP A 203 5.13 1.52 14.87
C TRP A 203 3.78 1.97 14.28
N GLY A 204 2.87 2.48 15.11
CA GLY A 204 1.58 2.99 14.65
C GLY A 204 1.72 4.14 13.66
N LEU A 205 2.62 5.09 13.93
CA LEU A 205 2.86 6.23 13.04
C LEU A 205 3.52 5.79 11.72
N LEU A 206 4.57 4.97 11.78
CA LEU A 206 5.22 4.43 10.60
C LEU A 206 4.24 3.65 9.71
N LEU A 207 3.43 2.77 10.30
CA LEU A 207 2.48 1.97 9.54
C LEU A 207 1.37 2.81 8.92
N ASN A 208 0.97 3.91 9.56
CA ASN A 208 0.03 4.87 8.97
C ASN A 208 0.63 5.62 7.77
N ASP A 209 1.90 5.99 7.82
CA ASP A 209 2.60 6.57 6.66
C ASP A 209 2.66 5.54 5.51
N VAL A 210 3.06 4.30 5.81
CA VAL A 210 3.09 3.20 4.83
C VAL A 210 1.71 3.00 4.20
N LYS A 211 0.65 2.95 5.01
CA LYS A 211 -0.73 2.86 4.54
C LYS A 211 -1.07 4.00 3.59
N THR A 212 -0.72 5.22 3.97
CA THR A 212 -1.07 6.43 3.22
C THR A 212 -0.49 6.36 1.81
N PHE A 213 0.81 6.09 1.70
CA PHE A 213 1.48 6.01 0.40
C PHE A 213 1.02 4.81 -0.44
N MET A 214 0.85 3.63 0.18
CA MET A 214 0.29 2.47 -0.54
C MET A 214 -1.15 2.70 -1.01
N SER A 215 -1.99 3.35 -0.19
CA SER A 215 -3.38 3.68 -0.54
C SER A 215 -3.45 4.66 -1.71
N GLU A 216 -2.56 5.65 -1.73
CA GLU A 216 -2.43 6.57 -2.87
C GLU A 216 -2.05 5.80 -4.15
N GLY A 217 -1.11 4.85 -4.06
CA GLY A 217 -0.75 3.98 -5.18
C GLY A 217 -1.92 3.14 -5.73
N ILE A 218 -2.70 2.54 -4.82
CA ILE A 218 -3.93 1.81 -5.16
C ILE A 218 -4.93 2.74 -5.85
N ALA A 219 -5.14 3.94 -5.31
CA ALA A 219 -6.08 4.91 -5.85
C ALA A 219 -5.68 5.41 -7.26
N ILE A 220 -4.39 5.72 -7.46
CA ILE A 220 -3.85 6.08 -8.77
C ILE A 220 -4.10 4.95 -9.76
N GLN A 221 -3.72 3.72 -9.43
CA GLN A 221 -3.88 2.59 -10.33
C GLN A 221 -5.35 2.29 -10.65
N ARG A 222 -6.24 2.41 -9.65
CA ARG A 222 -7.68 2.30 -9.84
C ARG A 222 -8.18 3.35 -10.83
N ASN A 223 -7.77 4.61 -10.69
CA ASN A 223 -8.19 5.70 -11.57
C ASN A 223 -7.67 5.55 -12.99
N VAL A 224 -6.42 5.10 -13.15
CA VAL A 224 -5.83 4.78 -14.47
C VAL A 224 -6.62 3.65 -15.13
N TYR A 225 -6.89 2.58 -14.38
CA TYR A 225 -7.66 1.44 -14.87
C TYR A 225 -9.06 1.84 -15.32
N LEU A 226 -9.77 2.62 -14.50
CA LEU A 226 -11.10 3.13 -14.80
C LEU A 226 -11.09 4.00 -16.08
N ARG A 227 -10.07 4.83 -16.30
CA ARG A 227 -9.96 5.66 -17.51
C ARG A 227 -9.63 4.86 -18.77
N GLN A 228 -8.76 3.88 -18.68
CA GLN A 228 -8.20 3.20 -19.85
C GLN A 228 -8.96 1.94 -20.23
N CYS A 229 -9.60 1.26 -19.27
CA CYS A 229 -10.14 -0.08 -19.47
C CYS A 229 -11.67 -0.19 -19.33
N MET A 230 -12.37 0.83 -18.84
CA MET A 230 -13.84 0.78 -18.83
C MET A 230 -14.42 1.10 -20.19
N THR A 231 -15.29 0.22 -20.66
CA THR A 231 -16.15 0.50 -21.80
C THR A 231 -17.24 1.50 -21.42
N SER A 232 -17.76 2.23 -22.41
CA SER A 232 -18.87 3.17 -22.19
C SER A 232 -20.10 2.51 -21.57
N SER A 233 -20.35 1.23 -21.92
CA SER A 233 -21.43 0.44 -21.34
C SER A 233 -21.20 0.14 -19.85
N GLU A 234 -19.98 -0.19 -19.45
CA GLU A 234 -19.65 -0.46 -18.04
C GLU A 234 -19.75 0.82 -17.19
N MET A 235 -19.34 1.97 -17.75
CA MET A 235 -19.53 3.27 -17.10
C MET A 235 -21.01 3.60 -16.90
N GLU A 236 -21.85 3.33 -17.91
CA GLU A 236 -23.29 3.57 -17.82
C GLU A 236 -23.97 2.63 -16.80
N ASP A 237 -23.53 1.37 -16.72
CA ASP A 237 -24.01 0.42 -15.73
C ASP A 237 -23.61 0.78 -14.30
N ILE A 238 -22.40 1.30 -14.10
CA ILE A 238 -21.95 1.83 -12.81
C ILE A 238 -22.85 3.00 -12.38
N ARG A 239 -23.05 3.99 -13.27
CA ARG A 239 -23.95 5.14 -13.03
C ARG A 239 -25.37 4.70 -12.67
N LYS A 240 -25.88 3.66 -13.32
CA LYS A 240 -27.21 3.06 -13.04
C LYS A 240 -27.26 2.20 -11.77
N SER A 241 -26.13 1.71 -11.28
CA SER A 241 -26.05 0.91 -10.04
C SER A 241 -25.84 1.75 -8.78
N ASP A 242 -25.25 2.94 -8.93
CA ASP A 242 -24.92 3.83 -7.81
C ASP A 242 -26.16 4.50 -7.21
N SER A 243 -27.18 4.78 -8.04
CA SER A 243 -28.52 5.23 -7.61
C SER A 243 -29.26 4.24 -6.68
N ARG A 244 -28.69 3.06 -6.40
CA ARG A 244 -29.29 1.98 -5.60
C ARG A 244 -28.49 1.57 -4.36
N CYS A 245 -27.30 2.11 -4.11
CA CYS A 245 -26.44 1.69 -2.99
C CYS A 245 -26.20 2.81 -1.96
N GLU A 246 -27.00 2.85 -0.90
CA GLU A 246 -26.66 3.60 0.32
C GLU A 246 -25.54 2.86 1.08
N CYS A 247 -24.37 3.49 1.15
CA CYS A 247 -23.25 3.26 2.09
C CYS A 247 -22.60 1.85 2.13
N PHE A 248 -21.26 1.85 2.25
CA PHE A 248 -20.37 0.69 2.49
C PHE A 248 -20.12 -0.35 1.38
N THR A 249 -21.02 -0.59 0.42
CA THR A 249 -20.82 -1.68 -0.57
C THR A 249 -19.94 -1.29 -1.76
N MET A 250 -19.77 0.01 -2.04
CA MET A 250 -19.14 0.52 -3.26
C MET A 250 -17.62 0.26 -3.32
N LYS A 251 -16.90 0.32 -2.19
CA LYS A 251 -15.46 -0.01 -2.12
C LYS A 251 -15.16 -1.47 -2.47
N ILE A 252 -16.10 -2.38 -2.25
CA ILE A 252 -15.95 -3.83 -2.51
C ILE A 252 -16.46 -4.21 -3.91
N VAL A 253 -17.51 -3.55 -4.41
CA VAL A 253 -18.07 -3.82 -5.76
C VAL A 253 -17.12 -3.33 -6.86
N MET A 254 -16.47 -2.18 -6.68
CA MET A 254 -15.45 -1.66 -7.60
C MET A 254 -14.18 -2.53 -7.60
N ALA A 255 -13.83 -3.18 -6.49
CA ALA A 255 -12.72 -4.12 -6.40
C ALA A 255 -13.02 -5.50 -7.03
N LYS A 256 -14.31 -5.86 -7.21
CA LYS A 256 -14.72 -7.20 -7.68
C LYS A 256 -14.88 -7.34 -9.19
N ARG A 257 -14.92 -6.25 -9.97
CA ARG A 257 -15.13 -6.33 -11.41
C ARG A 257 -13.80 -6.48 -12.14
N ARG A 258 -13.32 -7.72 -12.21
CA ARG A 258 -12.26 -8.15 -13.15
C ARG A 258 -12.88 -8.35 -14.54
N PRO A 259 -12.50 -7.61 -15.59
CA PRO A 259 -12.70 -8.04 -16.96
C PRO A 259 -11.76 -9.21 -17.22
N ARG A 260 -12.27 -10.26 -17.88
CA ARG A 260 -11.56 -11.51 -18.15
C ARG A 260 -10.37 -11.38 -19.12
N HIS A 261 -9.87 -10.17 -19.39
CA HIS A 261 -8.92 -9.85 -20.45
C HIS A 261 -7.57 -9.28 -19.99
N VAL A 262 -7.26 -9.24 -18.68
CA VAL A 262 -6.00 -8.68 -18.14
C VAL A 262 -4.82 -9.67 -18.17
N THR A 263 -4.81 -10.65 -19.09
CA THR A 263 -3.63 -11.49 -19.33
C THR A 263 -2.58 -10.82 -20.24
N ALA A 264 -2.89 -9.66 -20.84
CA ALA A 264 -2.05 -9.04 -21.86
C ALA A 264 -1.05 -7.96 -21.36
N PHE A 265 -1.09 -7.55 -20.09
CA PHE A 265 -0.22 -6.47 -19.55
C PHE A 265 1.00 -6.96 -18.74
N PHE A 266 1.23 -8.28 -18.70
CA PHE A 266 2.35 -8.92 -17.99
C PHE A 266 3.81 -8.53 -18.39
N PRO A 267 4.15 -7.91 -19.55
CA PRO A 267 5.56 -7.72 -19.91
C PRO A 267 6.35 -6.70 -19.06
N GLN A 268 5.71 -5.79 -18.33
CA GLN A 268 6.41 -4.73 -17.58
C GLN A 268 6.78 -5.10 -16.13
N ILE A 269 6.27 -6.23 -15.63
CA ILE A 269 6.56 -6.80 -14.31
C ILE A 269 8.06 -7.15 -14.15
N SER A 270 8.73 -7.50 -15.26
CA SER A 270 10.13 -7.93 -15.28
C SER A 270 11.15 -6.86 -14.81
N LYS A 271 10.81 -5.57 -14.82
CA LYS A 271 11.80 -4.49 -14.56
C LYS A 271 11.87 -4.08 -13.09
N ALA A 272 10.74 -3.95 -12.39
CA ALA A 272 10.75 -3.68 -10.94
C ALA A 272 11.37 -4.84 -10.14
N GLU A 273 11.12 -6.08 -10.59
CA GLU A 273 11.73 -7.30 -10.02
C GLU A 273 13.25 -7.37 -10.26
N GLN A 274 13.73 -6.82 -11.39
CA GLN A 274 15.17 -6.71 -11.68
C GLN A 274 15.88 -5.69 -10.77
N TYR A 275 15.23 -4.58 -10.42
CA TYR A 275 15.82 -3.59 -9.49
C TYR A 275 15.90 -4.12 -8.05
N LEU A 276 14.88 -4.85 -7.58
CA LEU A 276 14.90 -5.51 -6.27
C LEU A 276 15.91 -6.69 -6.22
N GLY A 277 16.09 -7.41 -7.32
CA GLY A 277 17.11 -8.47 -7.44
C GLY A 277 18.55 -7.95 -7.52
N ALA A 278 18.76 -6.71 -7.96
CA ALA A 278 20.09 -6.11 -8.08
C ALA A 278 20.66 -5.58 -6.75
N LEU A 279 19.80 -5.25 -5.77
CA LEU A 279 20.21 -4.71 -4.46
C LEU A 279 20.41 -5.78 -3.39
N LEU A 280 20.02 -7.03 -3.64
CA LEU A 280 20.16 -8.16 -2.70
C LEU A 280 20.74 -9.38 -3.44
N PRO A 281 22.05 -9.68 -3.32
CA PRO A 281 22.72 -10.71 -4.12
C PRO A 281 22.22 -12.16 -3.92
N ASN A 282 21.23 -12.40 -3.05
CA ASN A 282 20.78 -13.73 -2.64
C ASN A 282 19.25 -13.92 -2.53
N SER A 283 18.41 -13.05 -3.10
CA SER A 283 16.96 -13.26 -3.09
C SER A 283 16.38 -13.44 -4.50
N PHE A 284 15.95 -14.67 -4.75
CA PHE A 284 15.26 -15.17 -5.94
C PHE A 284 13.91 -14.45 -6.20
N CYS A 285 13.53 -14.44 -7.48
CA CYS A 285 12.36 -13.81 -8.10
C CYS A 285 11.08 -13.77 -7.25
N PHE A 286 10.44 -12.59 -7.24
CA PHE A 286 9.01 -12.44 -6.97
C PHE A 286 8.21 -13.01 -8.15
N SER A 287 8.04 -14.32 -8.26
CA SER A 287 7.01 -14.86 -9.15
C SER A 287 5.78 -15.26 -8.34
N MET A 288 4.63 -14.70 -8.72
CA MET A 288 3.36 -15.39 -8.52
C MET A 288 2.83 -15.87 -9.88
N LEU A 289 3.70 -16.62 -10.56
CA LEU A 289 3.44 -17.68 -11.54
C LEU A 289 4.64 -18.64 -11.53
#